data_AF-A0A3N2NLP0-F1
#
_entry.id   AF-A0A3N2NLP0-F1
#
_cell.length_a   1.000
_cell.length_b   1.000
_cell.length_c   1.000
_cell.angle_alpha   90.00
_cell.angle_beta   90.00
_cell.angle_gamma   90.00
#
_symmetry.space_group_name_H-M   'P 1'
#
loop_
_entity.id
_entity.type
_entity.pdbx_description
1 polymer ?
#
loop_
_entity_poly.entity_id
_entity_poly.type
_entity_poly.pdbx_seq_one_letter_code
_entity_poly.pdbx_strand_id
1 'polypeptide(L)'
;MYYITLNNQTIGPMSAEQMMAYNVTNETPVSRDGGEWQPLYTYPELMERYQKSGKSYAANAEVSSKKTLCGIMAILLGGLGVQYFVMGKTAAGLITILLTIVTCGLWEIVTLIQGIMMLCMTESDFKRKYIDSTSTLPLF
;
A
#
# COMPACT_ATOMS: atom_id res chain seq x y z
N MET A 1 24.53 -14.32 11.94
CA MET A 1 23.20 -14.15 12.55
C MET A 1 23.18 -12.89 13.41
N TYR A 2 22.01 -12.33 13.69
CA TYR A 2 21.89 -11.11 14.51
C TYR A 2 21.17 -11.37 15.83
N TYR A 3 21.54 -10.57 16.83
CA TYR A 3 20.89 -10.48 18.13
C TYR A 3 20.45 -9.04 18.36
N ILE A 4 19.29 -8.84 18.96
CA ILE A 4 18.77 -7.52 19.33
C ILE A 4 18.41 -7.49 20.81
N THR A 5 18.48 -6.31 21.42
CA THR A 5 17.92 -6.09 22.76
C THR A 5 16.62 -5.31 22.67
N LEU A 6 15.51 -5.93 23.09
CA LEU A 6 14.22 -5.25 23.23
C LEU A 6 13.75 -5.42 24.67
N ASN A 7 13.37 -4.32 25.33
CA ASN A 7 12.92 -4.35 26.72
C ASN A 7 13.89 -5.09 27.66
N ASN A 8 15.19 -4.87 27.50
CA ASN A 8 16.24 -5.54 28.28
C ASN A 8 16.36 -7.06 28.08
N GLN A 9 15.68 -7.64 27.09
CA GLN A 9 15.81 -9.05 26.70
C GLN A 9 16.57 -9.20 25.38
N THR A 10 17.55 -10.11 25.37
CA THR A 10 18.28 -10.48 24.16
C THR A 10 17.47 -11.48 23.36
N ILE A 11 17.18 -11.16 22.10
CA ILE A 11 16.45 -12.01 21.16
C ILE A 11 17.38 -12.38 20.01
N GLY A 12 17.47 -13.66 19.67
CA GLY A 12 18.29 -14.19 18.57
C GLY A 12 18.78 -15.63 18.85
N PRO A 13 19.60 -16.23 17.97
CA PRO A 13 20.04 -15.69 16.68
C PRO A 13 18.90 -15.67 15.64
N MET A 14 18.80 -14.58 14.89
CA MET A 14 17.82 -14.44 13.79
C MET A 14 18.47 -13.85 12.52
N SER A 15 17.79 -13.91 11.38
CA SER A 15 18.23 -13.23 10.14
C SER A 15 17.98 -11.72 10.19
N ALA A 16 18.58 -10.96 9.26
CA ALA A 16 18.29 -9.54 9.13
C ALA A 16 16.82 -9.27 8.77
N GLU A 17 16.19 -10.15 7.98
CA GLU A 17 14.76 -10.03 7.66
C GLU A 17 13.88 -10.27 8.89
N GLN A 18 14.20 -11.28 9.69
CA GLN A 18 13.45 -11.60 10.91
C GLN A 18 13.59 -10.49 11.97
N MET A 19 14.77 -9.87 12.07
CA MET A 19 14.99 -8.70 12.93
C MET A 19 14.02 -7.56 12.60
N MET A 20 13.82 -7.26 11.31
CA MET A 20 12.95 -6.16 10.87
C MET A 20 11.46 -6.40 11.14
N ALA A 21 11.06 -7.63 11.51
CA ALA A 21 9.69 -7.93 11.94
C ALA A 21 9.41 -7.47 13.39
N TYR A 22 10.46 -7.18 14.17
CA TYR A 22 10.32 -6.57 15.49
C TYR A 22 10.23 -5.06 15.39
N ASN A 23 9.74 -4.41 16.46
CA ASN A 23 9.62 -2.96 16.54
C ASN A 23 10.98 -2.27 16.80
N VAL A 24 11.94 -2.50 15.91
CA VAL A 24 13.30 -1.98 15.98
C VAL A 24 13.36 -0.52 15.52
N THR A 25 14.23 0.25 16.15
CA THR A 25 14.59 1.62 15.81
C THR A 25 16.00 1.68 15.23
N ASN A 26 16.37 2.79 14.61
CA ASN A 26 17.74 3.07 14.15
C ASN A 26 18.78 2.95 15.28
N GLU A 27 18.40 3.24 16.52
CA GLU A 27 19.25 3.17 17.71
C GLU A 27 19.19 1.83 18.44
N THR A 28 18.38 0.88 17.97
CA THR A 28 18.24 -0.42 18.64
C THR A 28 19.60 -1.12 18.67
N PRO A 29 20.07 -1.59 19.85
CA PRO A 29 21.32 -2.30 19.96
C PRO A 29 21.25 -3.64 19.23
N VAL A 30 22.19 -3.86 18.32
CA VAL A 30 22.35 -5.06 17.51
C VAL A 30 23.74 -5.64 17.73
N SER A 31 23.82 -6.95 17.95
CA SER A 31 25.07 -7.70 17.94
C SER A 31 25.08 -8.67 16.76
N ARG A 32 26.14 -8.64 15.95
CA ARG A 32 26.37 -9.55 14.83
C ARG A 32 27.23 -10.71 15.30
N ASP A 33 26.71 -11.93 15.14
CA ASP A 33 27.41 -13.18 15.48
C ASP A 33 27.93 -13.25 16.94
N GLY A 34 27.27 -12.53 17.87
CA GLY A 34 27.67 -12.47 19.28
C GLY A 34 28.83 -11.52 19.58
N GLY A 35 29.21 -10.66 18.61
CA GLY A 35 30.20 -9.60 18.79
C GLY A 35 29.69 -8.41 19.61
N GLU A 36 30.38 -7.27 19.49
CA GLU A 36 30.03 -6.05 20.23
C GLU A 36 28.62 -5.53 19.89
N TRP A 37 27.95 -5.00 20.91
CA TRP A 37 26.66 -4.34 20.77
C TRP A 37 26.85 -2.97 20.16
N GLN A 38 26.32 -2.79 18.95
CA GLN A 38 26.36 -1.53 18.23
C GLN A 38 24.94 -1.18 17.77
N PRO A 39 24.56 0.11 17.72
CA PRO A 39 23.25 0.50 17.24
C PRO A 39 23.04 0.10 15.78
N LEU A 40 21.79 -0.15 15.40
CA LEU A 40 21.41 -0.64 14.06
C LEU A 40 21.97 0.24 12.93
N TYR A 41 22.03 1.57 13.14
CA TYR A 41 22.55 2.50 12.13
C TYR A 41 24.04 2.30 11.77
N THR A 42 24.82 1.65 12.63
CA THR A 42 26.24 1.40 12.38
C THR A 42 26.45 0.34 11.30
N TYR A 43 25.46 -0.53 11.09
CA TYR A 43 25.49 -1.57 10.08
C TYR A 43 24.80 -1.07 8.79
N PRO A 44 25.56 -0.77 7.72
CA PRO A 44 24.97 -0.26 6.47
C PRO A 44 23.94 -1.23 5.86
N GLU A 45 24.15 -2.54 6.01
CA GLU A 45 23.24 -3.58 5.50
C GLU A 45 21.90 -3.64 6.24
N LEU A 46 21.87 -3.24 7.51
CA LEU A 46 20.65 -3.17 8.32
C LEU A 46 19.95 -1.83 8.09
N MET A 47 20.71 -0.74 7.97
CA MET A 47 20.17 0.57 7.64
C MET A 47 19.43 0.57 6.30
N GLU A 48 20.02 -0.01 5.25
CA GLU A 48 19.37 -0.11 3.93
C GLU A 48 18.03 -0.86 4.03
N ARG A 49 18.03 -2.00 4.74
CA ARG A 49 16.81 -2.80 4.96
C ARG A 49 15.77 -2.05 5.77
N TYR A 50 16.17 -1.38 6.84
CA TYR A 50 15.28 -0.56 7.67
C TYR A 50 14.60 0.53 6.85
N GLN A 51 15.37 1.28 6.06
CA GLN A 51 14.84 2.31 5.17
C GLN A 51 13.92 1.73 4.10
N LYS A 52 14.30 0.60 3.48
CA LYS A 52 13.48 -0.09 2.47
C LYS A 52 12.16 -0.58 3.07
N SER A 53 12.19 -1.12 4.28
CA SER A 53 11.01 -1.55 5.02
C SER A 53 10.09 -0.36 5.29
N GLY A 54 10.63 0.72 5.87
CA GLY A 54 9.89 1.97 6.10
C GLY A 54 9.23 2.56 4.85
N LYS A 55 9.97 2.64 3.73
CA LYS A 55 9.43 3.08 2.44
C LYS A 55 8.32 2.15 1.92
N SER A 56 8.46 0.84 2.13
CA SER A 56 7.46 -0.15 1.72
C SER A 56 6.17 -0.02 2.54
N TYR A 57 6.26 0.21 3.85
CA TYR A 57 5.08 0.47 4.69
C TYR A 57 4.36 1.75 4.29
N ALA A 58 5.10 2.85 4.08
CA ALA A 58 4.52 4.12 3.63
C ALA A 58 3.81 3.96 2.28
N ALA A 59 4.46 3.31 1.30
CA ALA A 59 3.86 3.06 0.00
C ALA A 59 2.59 2.19 0.08
N ASN A 60 2.56 1.14 0.92
CA ASN A 60 1.35 0.32 1.10
C ASN A 60 0.24 1.11 1.80
N ALA A 61 0.55 1.93 2.80
CA ALA A 61 -0.42 2.79 3.47
C ALA A 61 -1.07 3.79 2.50
N GLU A 62 -0.29 4.35 1.56
CA GLU A 62 -0.82 5.20 0.49
C GLU A 62 -1.77 4.44 -0.44
N VAL A 63 -1.43 3.20 -0.83
CA VAL A 63 -2.30 2.34 -1.65
C VAL A 63 -3.60 2.03 -0.91
N SER A 64 -3.52 1.65 0.36
CA SER A 64 -4.68 1.35 1.22
C SER A 64 -5.64 2.54 1.32
N SER A 65 -5.08 3.73 1.56
CA SER A 65 -5.85 4.98 1.64
C SER A 65 -6.52 5.32 0.31
N LYS A 66 -5.79 5.21 -0.80
CA LYS A 66 -6.32 5.46 -2.16
C LYS A 66 -7.42 4.47 -2.55
N LYS A 67 -7.26 3.19 -2.22
CA LYS A 67 -8.26 2.13 -2.43
C LYS A 67 -9.57 2.45 -1.71
N THR A 68 -9.46 2.76 -0.42
CA THR A 68 -10.62 3.09 0.42
C THR A 68 -11.33 4.34 -0.10
N LEU A 69 -10.59 5.39 -0.43
CA LEU A 69 -11.11 6.62 -1.02
C LEU A 69 -11.84 6.35 -2.35
N CYS A 70 -11.23 5.57 -3.25
CA CYS A 70 -11.83 5.22 -4.53
C CYS A 70 -13.12 4.42 -4.35
N GLY A 71 -13.13 3.42 -3.47
CA GLY A 71 -14.31 2.61 -3.18
C GLY A 71 -15.47 3.43 -2.59
N ILE A 72 -15.19 4.38 -1.70
CA ILE A 72 -16.22 5.26 -1.14
C ILE A 72 -16.73 6.26 -2.18
N MET A 73 -15.84 6.87 -2.97
CA MET A 73 -16.24 7.79 -4.05
C MET A 73 -17.01 7.08 -5.15
N ALA A 74 -16.73 5.80 -5.41
CA ALA A 74 -17.51 4.96 -6.31
C ALA A 74 -18.98 4.85 -5.89
N ILE A 75 -19.21 4.69 -4.59
CA ILE A 75 -20.54 4.45 -4.02
C ILE A 75 -21.33 5.76 -3.94
N LEU A 76 -20.69 6.85 -3.53
CA LEU A 76 -21.36 8.14 -3.34
C LEU A 76 -21.46 8.98 -4.62
N LEU A 77 -20.46 8.88 -5.49
CA LEU A 77 -20.26 9.75 -6.66
C LEU A 77 -19.99 8.92 -7.93
N GLY A 78 -20.47 7.67 -7.97
CA GLY A 78 -20.24 6.70 -9.05
C GLY A 78 -20.71 7.20 -10.42
N GLY A 79 -21.89 7.81 -10.46
CA GLY A 79 -22.45 8.40 -11.69
C GLY A 79 -21.61 9.54 -12.28
N LEU A 80 -20.80 10.23 -11.46
CA LEU A 80 -19.90 11.30 -11.90
C LEU A 80 -18.49 10.81 -12.26
N GLY A 81 -18.15 9.55 -11.97
CA GLY A 81 -16.83 8.98 -12.29
C GLY A 81 -15.65 9.56 -11.51
N VAL A 82 -15.89 10.24 -10.37
CA VAL A 82 -14.86 10.92 -9.56
C VAL A 82 -13.74 9.98 -9.11
N GLN A 83 -14.08 8.74 -8.79
CA GLN A 83 -13.14 7.66 -8.46
C GLN A 83 -11.98 7.52 -9.47
N TYR A 84 -12.23 7.69 -10.77
CA TYR A 84 -11.22 7.54 -11.80
C TYR A 84 -10.26 8.73 -11.88
N PHE A 85 -10.74 9.93 -11.53
CA PHE A 85 -9.89 11.10 -11.39
C PHE A 85 -8.92 10.95 -10.22
N VAL A 86 -9.37 10.36 -9.10
CA VAL A 86 -8.51 10.08 -7.94
C VAL A 86 -7.40 9.08 -8.28
N MET A 87 -7.67 8.12 -9.15
CA MET A 87 -6.67 7.16 -9.63
C MET A 87 -5.69 7.76 -10.67
N GLY A 88 -5.85 9.04 -11.05
CA GLY A 88 -5.03 9.69 -12.08
C GLY A 88 -5.45 9.35 -13.52
N LYS A 89 -6.61 8.72 -13.70
CA LYS A 89 -7.14 8.28 -15.01
C LYS A 89 -8.25 9.22 -15.46
N THR A 90 -7.88 10.44 -15.82
CA THR A 90 -8.80 11.51 -16.25
C THR A 90 -9.66 11.10 -17.44
N ALA A 91 -9.08 10.40 -18.42
CA ALA A 91 -9.80 9.87 -19.59
C ALA A 91 -10.92 8.91 -19.19
N ALA A 92 -10.68 8.03 -18.21
CA ALA A 92 -11.70 7.12 -17.70
C ALA A 92 -12.85 7.86 -17.03
N GLY A 93 -12.55 8.86 -16.20
CA GLY A 93 -13.57 9.67 -15.54
C GLY A 93 -14.51 10.36 -16.54
N LEU A 94 -13.95 10.95 -17.60
CA LEU A 94 -14.72 11.56 -18.69
C LEU A 94 -15.61 10.56 -19.43
N ILE A 95 -15.08 9.37 -19.76
CA ILE A 95 -15.87 8.32 -20.40
C ILE A 95 -17.02 7.86 -19.49
N THR A 96 -16.77 7.75 -18.19
CA THR A 96 -17.80 7.38 -17.21
C THR A 96 -18.95 8.38 -17.22
N ILE A 97 -18.66 9.68 -17.24
CA ILE A 97 -19.69 10.74 -17.33
C ILE A 97 -20.49 10.63 -18.64
N LEU A 98 -19.81 10.44 -19.76
CA LEU A 98 -20.48 10.25 -21.06
C LEU A 98 -21.40 9.02 -21.05
N LEU A 99 -20.94 7.90 -20.48
CA LEU A 99 -21.72 6.68 -20.35
C LEU A 99 -22.92 6.87 -19.42
N THR A 100 -22.76 7.57 -18.29
CA THR A 100 -23.89 7.90 -17.40
C THR A 100 -24.94 8.74 -18.13
N ILE A 101 -24.55 9.71 -18.95
CA ILE A 101 -25.48 10.53 -19.73
C ILE A 101 -26.19 9.70 -20.82
N VAL A 102 -25.45 8.87 -21.56
CA VAL A 102 -25.99 8.03 -22.65
C VAL A 102 -26.92 6.94 -22.12
N THR A 103 -26.60 6.35 -20.96
CA THR A 103 -27.38 5.29 -20.32
C THR A 103 -28.47 5.81 -19.38
N CYS A 104 -28.69 7.13 -19.32
CA CYS A 104 -29.68 7.75 -18.43
C CYS A 104 -29.49 7.34 -16.94
N GLY A 105 -28.24 7.33 -16.46
CA GLY A 105 -27.91 7.01 -15.08
C GLY A 105 -27.77 5.52 -14.75
N LEU A 106 -28.11 4.61 -15.68
CA LEU A 106 -28.02 3.16 -15.43
C LEU A 106 -26.57 2.69 -15.15
N TRP A 107 -25.59 3.42 -15.68
CA TRP A 107 -24.16 3.18 -15.45
C TRP A 107 -23.75 3.31 -13.97
N GLU A 108 -24.53 4.01 -13.15
CA GLU A 108 -24.28 4.16 -11.71
C GLU A 108 -24.21 2.80 -10.99
N ILE A 109 -25.06 1.84 -11.38
CA ILE A 109 -25.11 0.49 -10.79
C ILE A 109 -23.79 -0.27 -11.04
N VAL A 110 -23.22 -0.12 -12.23
CA VAL A 110 -21.92 -0.73 -12.61
C VAL A 110 -20.82 -0.14 -11.73
N THR A 111 -20.81 1.18 -11.55
CA THR A 111 -19.82 1.86 -10.70
C THR A 111 -20.00 1.55 -9.22
N LEU A 112 -21.23 1.31 -8.76
CA LEU A 112 -21.53 0.90 -7.39
C LEU A 112 -20.95 -0.49 -7.10
N ILE A 113 -21.19 -1.47 -7.98
CA ILE A 113 -20.63 -2.82 -7.86
C ILE A 113 -19.10 -2.76 -7.89
N GLN A 114 -18.53 -1.95 -8.77
CA GLN A 114 -17.09 -1.74 -8.84
C GLN A 114 -16.53 -1.13 -7.53
N GLY A 115 -17.24 -0.18 -6.93
CA GLY A 115 -16.91 0.39 -5.64
C GLY A 115 -16.82 -0.63 -4.52
N ILE A 116 -17.85 -1.48 -4.40
CA ILE A 116 -17.89 -2.56 -3.42
C ILE A 116 -16.76 -3.56 -3.68
N MET A 117 -16.51 -3.93 -4.94
CA MET A 117 -15.41 -4.82 -5.33
C MET A 117 -14.04 -4.23 -4.94
N MET A 118 -13.82 -2.92 -5.16
CA MET A 118 -12.59 -2.22 -4.75
C MET A 118 -12.43 -2.18 -3.23
N LEU A 119 -13.51 -2.12 -2.46
CA LEU A 119 -13.45 -2.25 -1.01
C LEU A 119 -13.12 -3.68 -0.55
N CYS A 120 -13.65 -4.70 -1.23
CA CYS A 120 -13.45 -6.10 -0.88
C CYS A 120 -12.14 -6.73 -1.39
N MET A 121 -11.46 -6.16 -2.39
CA MET A 121 -10.19 -6.70 -2.88
C MET A 121 -9.01 -6.43 -1.92
N THR A 122 -7.89 -7.11 -2.13
CA THR A 122 -6.65 -6.85 -1.36
C THR A 122 -5.92 -5.61 -1.88
N GLU A 123 -5.06 -5.00 -1.06
CA GLU A 123 -4.24 -3.85 -1.46
C GLU A 123 -3.27 -4.20 -2.61
N SER A 124 -2.74 -5.42 -2.60
CA SER A 124 -1.87 -5.93 -3.67
C SER A 124 -2.61 -6.05 -5.01
N ASP A 125 -3.84 -6.57 -4.99
CA ASP A 125 -4.66 -6.67 -6.20
C ASP A 125 -5.05 -5.29 -6.73
N PHE A 126 -5.43 -4.38 -5.81
CA PHE A 126 -5.74 -3.00 -6.18
C PHE A 126 -4.54 -2.30 -6.81
N LYS A 127 -3.36 -2.40 -6.19
CA LYS A 127 -2.12 -1.81 -6.73
C LYS A 127 -1.83 -2.34 -8.12
N ARG A 128 -1.82 -3.67 -8.28
CA ARG A 128 -1.52 -4.32 -9.56
C ARG A 128 -2.48 -3.90 -10.67
N LYS A 129 -3.78 -3.77 -10.35
CA LYS A 129 -4.83 -3.56 -11.35
C LYS A 129 -5.13 -2.11 -11.66
N TYR A 130 -5.00 -1.22 -10.67
CA TYR A 130 -5.39 0.18 -10.80
C TYR A 130 -4.19 1.13 -10.85
N ILE A 131 -3.09 0.81 -10.16
CA ILE A 131 -1.89 1.65 -10.09
C ILE A 131 -0.85 1.23 -11.14
N ASP A 132 -0.45 -0.05 -11.16
CA ASP A 132 0.62 -0.54 -12.04
C ASP A 132 0.13 -0.82 -13.47
N SER A 133 -1.19 -0.93 -13.66
CA SER A 133 -1.80 -1.21 -14.96
C SER A 133 -1.96 0.03 -15.83
N THR A 134 -1.39 -0.02 -17.03
CA THR A 134 -1.47 1.04 -18.06
C THR A 134 -2.85 1.16 -18.73
N SER A 135 -3.79 0.26 -18.46
CA SER A 135 -5.10 0.25 -19.13
C SER A 135 -5.87 1.54 -18.91
N THR A 136 -6.33 2.23 -19.95
CA THR A 136 -7.03 3.52 -19.83
C THR A 136 -8.33 3.43 -19.00
N LEU A 137 -9.01 2.30 -19.03
CA LEU A 137 -10.24 2.00 -18.28
C LEU A 137 -10.08 0.65 -17.55
N PRO A 138 -9.63 0.62 -16.29
CA PRO A 138 -9.67 -0.58 -15.48
C PRO A 138 -11.12 -0.80 -15.01
N LEU A 139 -11.96 -1.32 -15.90
CA LEU A 139 -13.27 -1.83 -15.55
C LEU A 139 -13.09 -3.23 -14.97
N PHE A 140 -13.63 -3.43 -13.77
CA PHE A 140 -13.64 -4.69 -12.99
C PHE A 140 -12.31 -5.41 -12.92
#